data_AF-A0AAV0ARK3-F1
#
_entry.id   AF-A0AAV0ARK3-F1
#
_cell.length_a   1.000
_cell.length_b   1.000
_cell.length_c   1.000
_cell.angle_alpha   90.00
_cell.angle_beta   90.00
_cell.angle_gamma   90.00
#
_symmetry.space_group_name_H-M   'P 1'
#
loop_
_entity.id
_entity.type
_entity.pdbx_description
1 polymer ?
#
loop_
_entity_poly.entity_id
_entity_poly.type
_entity_poly.pdbx_seq_one_letter_code
_entity_poly.pdbx_strand_id
1 'polypeptide(L)' 'QFWVWLDSLLVLSYKTYKGTNLLFESPSTMSGIHITEVLGILYFRAFTMPWTQTREYFHVFA' A
#
# COMPACT_ATOMS: atom_id res chain seq x y z
N GLN A 1 17.74 -12.52 -7.32
CA GLN A 1 17.96 -11.30 -6.51
C GLN A 1 16.66 -10.57 -6.13
N PHE A 2 15.63 -10.55 -7.00
CA PHE A 2 14.35 -9.89 -6.69
C PHE A 2 13.63 -10.39 -5.42
N TRP A 3 13.49 -11.70 -5.22
CA TRP A 3 12.76 -12.26 -4.07
C TRP A 3 13.36 -11.90 -2.70
N VAL A 4 14.70 -11.87 -2.60
CA VAL A 4 15.39 -11.49 -1.35
C VAL A 4 15.16 -10.01 -1.04
N TRP A 5 15.18 -9.17 -2.06
CA TRP A 5 14.85 -7.75 -1.91
C TRP A 5 13.37 -7.57 -1.52
N LEU A 6 12.45 -8.30 -2.16
CA LEU A 6 11.02 -8.22 -1.87
C LEU A 6 10.71 -8.64 -0.43
N ASP A 7 11.32 -9.73 0.04
CA ASP A 7 11.18 -10.21 1.41
C ASP A 7 11.69 -9.16 2.42
N SER A 8 12.87 -8.59 2.14
CA SER A 8 13.45 -7.53 2.96
C SER A 8 12.55 -6.29 3.02
N LEU A 9 11.93 -5.93 1.90
CA LEU A 9 10.98 -4.81 1.81
C LEU A 9 9.73 -5.05 2.67
N LEU A 10 9.16 -6.26 2.64
CA LEU A 10 7.99 -6.62 3.43
C LEU A 10 8.29 -6.62 4.93
N VAL A 11 9.42 -7.19 5.33
CA VAL A 11 9.87 -7.22 6.74
C VAL A 11 10.12 -5.81 7.26
N LEU A 12 10.76 -4.95 6.46
CA LEU A 12 11.00 -3.56 6.84
C LEU A 12 9.69 -2.78 6.96
N SER A 13 8.77 -2.94 6.01
CA SER A 13 7.46 -2.28 6.02
C SER A 13 6.71 -2.61 7.30
N TYR A 14 6.58 -3.90 7.63
CA TYR A 14 5.92 -4.34 8.87
C TYR A 14 6.55 -3.75 10.14
N LYS A 15 7.89 -3.66 10.21
CA LYS A 15 8.58 -3.07 11.37
C LYS A 15 8.28 -1.58 11.51
N THR A 16 8.24 -0.83 10.41
CA THR A 16 8.00 0.62 10.42
C THR A 16 6.57 0.97 10.85
N TYR A 17 5.58 0.14 10.51
CA TYR A 17 4.18 0.38 10.88
C TYR A 17 3.83 -0.02 12.33
N LYS A 18 4.75 -0.65 13.07
CA LYS A 18 4.54 -0.92 14.49
C LYS A 18 4.58 0.39 15.28
N GLY A 19 3.44 0.75 15.87
CA GLY A 19 3.28 1.96 16.68
C GLY A 19 2.64 3.13 15.93
N THR A 20 2.25 2.95 14.66
CA THR A 20 1.39 3.91 13.95
C THR A 20 -0.08 3.61 14.22
N ASN A 21 -0.93 4.64 14.27
CA ASN A 21 -2.38 4.48 14.51
C ASN A 21 -3.20 4.40 13.22
N LEU A 22 -2.63 4.84 12.09
CA LEU A 22 -3.29 4.86 10.79
C LEU A 22 -2.28 4.62 9.66
N LEU A 23 -2.76 4.04 8.57
CA LEU A 23 -1.99 3.78 7.35
C LEU A 23 -2.77 4.30 6.14
N PHE A 24 -2.08 5.07 5.30
CA PHE A 24 -2.58 5.59 4.03
C PHE A 24 -1.77 4.96 2.90
N GLU A 25 -2.41 4.31 1.95
CA GLU A 25 -1.71 3.64 0.85
C GLU A 25 -2.25 3.97 -0.53
N SER A 26 -1.38 3.87 -1.53
CA SER A 26 -1.75 3.92 -2.94
C SER A 26 -2.52 2.65 -3.34
N PRO A 27 -3.52 2.73 -4.23
CA PRO A 27 -4.25 1.56 -4.73
C PRO A 27 -3.37 0.53 -5.44
N SER A 28 -2.20 0.91 -5.93
CA SER A 28 -1.23 0.00 -6.53
C SER A 28 -0.44 -0.82 -5.50
N THR A 29 -0.42 -0.40 -4.24
CA THR A 29 0.29 -1.11 -3.17
C THR A 29 -0.60 -2.22 -2.63
N MET A 30 -0.09 -3.46 -2.62
CA MET A 30 -0.86 -4.63 -2.19
C MET A 30 -0.52 -5.12 -0.78
N SER A 31 0.59 -4.65 -0.18
CA SER A 31 1.07 -5.16 1.12
C SER A 31 0.44 -4.47 2.33
N GLY A 32 0.07 -3.20 2.23
CA GLY A 32 -0.35 -2.43 3.42
C GLY A 32 -1.68 -2.89 3.99
N ILE A 33 -2.62 -3.39 3.17
CA ILE A 33 -3.89 -3.98 3.65
C ILE A 33 -3.67 -5.17 4.61
N HIS A 34 -2.69 -6.03 4.33
CA HIS A 34 -2.40 -7.17 5.19
C HIS A 34 -1.68 -6.74 6.47
N ILE A 35 -0.83 -5.72 6.38
CA ILE A 35 -0.12 -5.18 7.54
C ILE A 35 -1.12 -4.51 8.50
N THR A 36 -2.08 -3.75 7.98
CA THR A 36 -3.10 -3.10 8.80
C THR A 36 -4.04 -4.09 9.45
N GLU A 37 -4.41 -5.16 8.74
CA GLU A 37 -5.24 -6.24 9.28
C GLU A 37 -4.57 -6.93 10.48
N VAL A 38 -3.27 -7.24 10.38
CA VAL A 38 -2.51 -7.87 11.47
C VAL A 38 -2.31 -6.93 12.66
N LEU A 39 -2.11 -5.63 12.41
CA LEU A 39 -1.85 -4.64 13.47
C LEU A 39 -3.13 -4.04 14.06
N GLY A 40 -4.29 -4.23 13.43
CA GLY A 40 -5.57 -3.66 13.87
C GLY A 40 -5.62 -2.13 13.74
N ILE A 41 -4.90 -1.56 12.77
CA ILE A 41 -4.79 -0.10 12.57
C ILE A 41 -5.72 0.38 11.46
N LEU A 42 -6.11 1.67 11.52
CA LEU A 42 -7.02 2.24 10.54
C LEU A 42 -6.36 2.32 9.16
N TYR A 43 -7.07 1.88 8.14
CA TYR A 43 -6.58 1.73 6.78
C TYR A 43 -7.35 2.63 5.82
N PHE A 44 -6.62 3.41 5.03
CA PHE A 44 -7.17 4.26 3.98
C PHE A 44 -6.48 4.02 2.64
N ARG A 45 -7.29 3.93 1.58
CA ARG A 45 -6.79 3.82 0.21
C ARG A 45 -6.95 5.15 -0.53
N ALA A 46 -5.81 5.70 -0.92
CA ALA A 46 -5.62 6.99 -1.55
C ALA A 46 -5.80 6.90 -3.07
N PHE A 47 -7.03 7.02 -3.57
CA PHE A 47 -7.23 7.09 -5.01
C PHE A 47 -6.84 8.48 -5.52
N THR A 48 -5.80 8.53 -6.35
CA THR A 48 -5.40 9.75 -7.08
C THR A 48 -6.28 10.02 -8.31
N MET A 49 -7.25 9.14 -8.58
CA MET A 49 -8.16 9.32 -9.70
C MET A 49 -9.11 10.50 -9.44
N PRO A 50 -9.28 11.40 -10.43
CA PRO A 50 -10.26 12.48 -10.31
C PRO A 50 -11.68 11.89 -10.24
N TRP A 51 -12.59 12.60 -9.58
CA TRP A 51 -14.00 12.20 -9.42
C TRP A 51 -14.82 12.31 -10.73
N THR A 52 -14.14 12.41 -11.87
CA THR A 52 -14.71 12.51 -13.21
C THR A 52 -14.54 11.19 -13.95
N GLN A 53 -15.46 10.90 -14.88
CA GLN A 53 -15.43 9.66 -15.65
C GLN A 53 -14.15 9.57 -16.50
N THR A 54 -13.29 8.58 -16.21
CA THR A 54 -12.06 8.32 -16.97
C THR A 54 -12.31 7.24 -18.02
N ARG A 55 -11.96 7.52 -19.29
CA ARG A 55 -12.06 6.55 -20.40
C ARG A 55 -10.90 5.55 -20.44
N GLU A 56 -9.78 5.88 -19.80
CA GLU A 56 -8.56 5.06 -19.72
C GLU A 56 -8.10 5.01 -18.26
N TYR A 57 -7.72 3.84 -17.77
CA TYR A 57 -7.08 3.71 -16.47
C TYR A 57 -5.66 4.23 -16.61
N PHE A 58 -5.26 5.25 -15.84
CA PHE A 58 -3.88 5.71 -15.85
C PHE A 58 -2.99 4.53 -15.47
N HIS A 59 -2.20 4.05 -16.42
CA HIS A 59 -1.31 2.93 -16.19
C HIS A 59 -0.23 3.42 -15.21
N VAL A 60 -0.29 2.96 -13.96
CA VAL A 60 0.62 3.43 -12.89
C VAL A 60 2.08 3.02 -13.14
N PHE A 61 2.32 2.21 -14.19
CA PHE A 61 3.60 1.62 -14.57
C PHE A 61 3.91 1.70 -16.08
N ALA A 62 3.13 2.42 -16.89
CA ALA A 62 3.46 2.65 -18.30
C ALA A 62 4.16 4.00 -18.52
#